data_AF-A0ABD1FC92-F1
#
_entry.id   AF-A0ABD1FC92-F1
#
_cell.length_a   1.000
_cell.length_b   1.000
_cell.length_c   1.000
_cell.angle_alpha   90.00
_cell.angle_beta   90.00
_cell.angle_gamma   90.00
#
_symmetry.space_group_name_H-M   'P 1'
#
loop_
_entity.id
_entity.type
_entity.pdbx_description
1 polymer ?
#
loop_
_entity_poly.entity_id
_entity_poly.type
_entity_poly.pdbx_seq_one_letter_code
_entity_poly.pdbx_strand_id
1 'polypeptide(L)'
;MSWSTSSSLIENTTYSEDERINLYLRQIKTQEETEKLNVDKERQSIFDQVFSGAVYRMFKLPGLTYKSFTHKRIRIQIVPSKYIKKISKTYEFSCTLRYMRKYGKWHITREPMPVKPVAFNATKGKLLIEDSISELNNTIIRIYKILHKHFLFEVAFRKERFEMYKKNKLSFLELDSIDEELYFSDTERQTFFEKRQAILRRMLPPRRTALY
;
A
#
# COMPACT_ATOMS: atom_id res chain seq x y z
N MET A 1 -44.08 34.49 51.59
CA MET A 1 -43.85 34.63 50.13
C MET A 1 -43.54 33.27 49.57
N SER A 2 -44.56 32.60 49.05
CA SER A 2 -44.49 31.28 48.42
C SER A 2 -44.01 31.43 46.98
N TRP A 3 -42.93 30.75 46.62
CA TRP A 3 -42.46 30.65 45.24
C TRP A 3 -43.23 29.53 44.55
N SER A 4 -44.03 29.89 43.55
CA SER A 4 -44.76 28.97 42.68
C SER A 4 -43.81 28.47 41.59
N THR A 5 -43.23 27.29 41.77
CA THR A 5 -42.53 26.56 40.71
C THR A 5 -43.55 25.90 39.79
N SER A 6 -43.83 26.56 38.66
CA SER A 6 -44.57 25.97 37.55
C SER A 6 -43.70 24.92 36.84
N SER A 7 -43.73 23.71 37.36
CA SER A 7 -43.26 22.49 36.69
C SER A 7 -44.41 21.94 35.85
N SER A 8 -44.51 22.40 34.60
CA SER A 8 -45.47 21.85 33.65
C SER A 8 -44.82 21.75 32.29
N LEU A 9 -44.16 20.61 32.04
CA LEU A 9 -43.85 20.03 30.72
C LEU A 9 -43.22 18.64 30.94
N ILE A 10 -43.92 17.78 31.70
CA ILE A 10 -43.63 16.34 31.69
C ILE A 10 -44.65 15.74 30.72
N GLU A 11 -44.26 15.65 29.45
CA GLU A 11 -45.01 14.88 28.47
C GLU A 11 -44.97 13.40 28.88
N ASN A 12 -46.14 12.87 29.21
CA ASN A 12 -46.35 11.46 29.54
C ASN A 12 -45.98 10.58 28.33
N THR A 13 -44.81 9.94 28.39
CA THR A 13 -44.40 8.90 27.45
C THR A 13 -44.33 7.55 28.17
N THR A 14 -44.93 6.52 27.57
CA THR A 14 -45.11 5.14 28.07
C THR A 14 -43.83 4.29 28.12
N TYR A 15 -42.65 4.89 28.04
CA TYR A 15 -41.38 4.18 27.97
C TYR A 15 -40.67 4.14 29.32
N SER A 16 -40.07 2.99 29.64
CA SER A 16 -39.15 2.82 30.78
C SER A 16 -37.98 3.83 30.68
N GLU A 17 -37.44 4.30 31.80
CA GLU A 17 -36.30 5.23 31.81
C GLU A 17 -35.12 4.72 30.96
N ASP A 18 -34.88 3.40 30.97
CA ASP A 18 -33.87 2.74 30.15
C ASP A 18 -34.18 2.81 28.64
N GLU A 19 -35.45 2.76 28.24
CA GLU A 19 -35.86 2.87 26.84
C GLU A 19 -35.69 4.31 26.32
N ARG A 20 -35.93 5.31 27.17
CA ARG A 20 -35.68 6.73 26.85
C ARG A 20 -34.19 7.00 26.66
N ILE A 21 -33.34 6.47 27.55
CA ILE A 21 -31.88 6.57 27.44
C ILE A 21 -31.40 5.90 26.15
N ASN A 22 -31.90 4.71 25.83
CA ASN A 22 -31.54 3.99 24.60
C ASN A 22 -31.99 4.73 23.33
N LEU A 23 -33.17 5.35 23.33
CA LEU A 23 -33.64 6.17 22.20
C LEU A 23 -32.78 7.42 22.02
N TYR A 24 -32.42 8.11 23.10
CA TYR A 24 -31.54 9.28 23.07
C TYR A 24 -30.13 8.92 22.55
N LEU A 25 -29.55 7.81 23.02
CA LEU A 25 -28.25 7.32 22.53
C LEU A 25 -28.29 6.96 21.04
N ARG A 26 -29.40 6.39 20.56
CA ARG A 26 -29.61 6.12 19.12
C ARG A 26 -29.69 7.42 18.32
N GLN A 27 -30.42 8.41 18.81
CA GLN A 27 -30.55 9.72 18.15
C GLN A 27 -29.20 10.44 18.04
N ILE A 28 -28.40 10.47 19.12
CA ILE A 28 -27.04 11.03 19.09
C ILE A 28 -26.20 10.29 18.04
N LYS A 29 -26.22 8.96 18.05
CA LYS A 29 -25.45 8.16 17.10
C LYS A 29 -25.84 8.45 15.65
N THR A 30 -27.13 8.58 15.37
CA THR A 30 -27.63 8.94 14.03
C THR A 30 -27.23 10.37 13.64
N GLN A 31 -27.30 11.33 14.55
CA GLN A 31 -26.86 12.70 14.31
C GLN A 31 -25.37 12.75 13.99
N GLU A 32 -24.53 12.08 14.81
CA GLU A 32 -23.10 11.96 14.53
C GLU A 32 -22.81 11.30 13.18
N GLU A 33 -23.58 10.27 12.79
CA GLU A 33 -23.43 9.61 11.50
C GLU A 33 -23.80 10.55 10.33
N THR A 34 -24.85 11.36 10.47
CA THR A 34 -25.24 12.36 9.46
C THR A 34 -24.23 13.48 9.32
N GLU A 35 -23.73 14.04 10.43
CA GLU A 35 -22.63 15.00 10.43
C GLU A 35 -21.37 14.40 9.80
N LYS A 36 -21.11 13.12 10.10
CA LYS A 36 -19.98 12.40 9.50
C LYS A 36 -20.11 12.34 7.98
N LEU A 37 -21.29 12.05 7.47
CA LEU A 37 -21.56 11.98 6.03
C LEU A 37 -21.46 13.36 5.36
N ASN A 38 -21.93 14.42 6.00
CA ASN A 38 -21.89 15.78 5.42
C ASN A 38 -20.45 16.27 5.24
N VAL A 39 -19.61 16.14 6.28
CA VAL A 39 -18.19 16.51 6.20
C VAL A 39 -17.44 15.69 5.14
N ASP A 40 -17.78 14.40 4.99
CA ASP A 40 -17.17 13.55 3.96
C ASP A 40 -17.57 14.02 2.54
N LYS A 41 -18.83 14.44 2.34
CA LYS A 41 -19.31 14.99 1.05
C LYS A 41 -18.65 16.33 0.72
N GLU A 42 -18.53 17.23 1.69
CA GLU A 42 -17.83 18.50 1.52
C GLU A 42 -16.38 18.25 1.12
N ARG A 43 -15.67 17.38 1.85
CA ARG A 43 -14.30 16.99 1.51
C ARG A 43 -14.21 16.39 0.11
N GLN A 44 -15.15 15.53 -0.27
CA GLN A 44 -15.18 14.94 -1.60
C GLN A 44 -15.26 16.03 -2.67
N SER A 45 -16.19 16.98 -2.53
CA SER A 45 -16.31 18.10 -3.48
C SER A 45 -15.04 18.93 -3.57
N ILE A 46 -14.40 19.26 -2.44
CA ILE A 46 -13.13 20.01 -2.40
C ILE A 46 -12.03 19.22 -3.10
N PHE A 47 -11.92 17.92 -2.81
CA PHE A 47 -10.92 17.05 -3.43
C PHE A 47 -11.11 16.96 -4.94
N ASP A 48 -12.34 16.75 -5.40
CA ASP A 48 -12.64 16.62 -6.83
C ASP A 48 -12.38 17.96 -7.55
N GLN A 49 -12.79 19.09 -6.98
CA GLN A 49 -12.48 20.42 -7.53
C GLN A 49 -10.97 20.64 -7.68
N VAL A 50 -10.22 20.38 -6.61
CA VAL A 50 -8.77 20.55 -6.55
C VAL A 50 -8.03 19.72 -7.60
N PHE A 51 -8.45 18.46 -7.81
CA PHE A 51 -7.76 17.54 -8.72
C PHE A 51 -8.31 17.57 -10.15
N SER A 52 -9.50 18.12 -10.39
CA SER A 52 -10.11 18.25 -11.72
C SER A 52 -9.37 19.22 -12.64
N GLY A 53 -8.69 20.24 -12.09
CA GLY A 53 -8.05 21.31 -12.87
C GLY A 53 -6.52 21.25 -12.95
N ALA A 54 -5.85 20.37 -12.19
CA ALA A 54 -4.43 20.49 -11.95
C ALA A 54 -3.60 19.36 -12.59
N VAL A 55 -2.69 19.76 -13.49
CA VAL A 55 -1.72 18.87 -14.15
C VAL A 55 -0.53 18.62 -13.21
N TYR A 56 -0.73 17.82 -12.17
CA TYR A 56 0.35 17.49 -11.25
C TYR A 56 1.33 16.48 -11.83
N ARG A 57 2.63 16.68 -11.54
CA ARG A 57 3.71 15.79 -12.00
C ARG A 57 3.52 14.35 -11.54
N MET A 58 2.93 14.12 -10.37
CA MET A 58 2.66 12.77 -9.85
C MET A 58 1.84 11.91 -10.82
N PHE A 59 0.95 12.50 -11.62
CA PHE A 59 0.14 11.78 -12.61
C PHE A 59 0.90 11.44 -13.91
N LYS A 60 2.07 12.06 -14.13
CA LYS A 60 2.90 11.86 -15.33
C LYS A 60 4.11 10.96 -15.07
N LEU A 61 4.21 10.34 -13.89
CA LEU A 61 5.33 9.48 -13.55
C LEU A 61 5.25 8.15 -14.32
N PRO A 62 6.31 7.73 -15.02
CA PRO A 62 6.26 6.53 -15.85
C PRO A 62 6.19 5.28 -14.97
N GLY A 63 5.41 4.29 -15.42
CA GLY A 63 5.18 3.05 -14.67
C GLY A 63 4.38 3.21 -13.36
N LEU A 64 3.97 4.43 -13.00
CA LEU A 64 3.09 4.68 -11.86
C LEU A 64 1.64 4.67 -12.33
N THR A 65 0.79 3.92 -11.61
CA THR A 65 -0.63 3.79 -11.90
C THR A 65 -1.43 4.01 -10.62
N TYR A 66 -2.56 4.70 -10.73
CA TYR A 66 -3.46 4.94 -9.61
C TYR A 66 -4.57 3.90 -9.63
N LYS A 67 -4.58 2.99 -8.65
CA LYS A 67 -5.66 2.00 -8.46
C LYS A 67 -6.88 2.58 -7.78
N SER A 68 -6.66 3.59 -6.94
CA SER A 68 -7.71 4.35 -6.27
C SER A 68 -7.17 5.77 -6.07
N PHE A 69 -7.97 6.77 -6.41
CA PHE A 69 -7.63 8.17 -6.16
C PHE A 69 -8.87 8.89 -5.65
N THR A 70 -9.06 8.85 -4.33
CA THR A 70 -10.25 9.39 -3.66
C THR A 70 -9.82 10.21 -2.45
N HIS A 71 -10.71 11.08 -1.99
CA HIS A 71 -10.51 11.91 -0.79
C HIS A 71 -10.25 11.14 0.51
N LYS A 72 -10.55 9.83 0.55
CA LYS A 72 -10.29 8.92 1.68
C LYS A 72 -9.04 8.06 1.49
N ARG A 73 -8.72 7.71 0.24
CA ARG A 73 -7.71 6.71 -0.10
C ARG A 73 -7.09 6.97 -1.47
N ILE A 74 -5.77 7.02 -1.48
CA ILE A 74 -4.94 7.06 -2.67
C ILE A 74 -4.12 5.77 -2.69
N ARG A 75 -4.32 4.91 -3.68
CA ARG A 75 -3.53 3.69 -3.90
C ARG A 75 -2.77 3.81 -5.20
N ILE A 76 -1.45 3.82 -5.10
CA ILE A 76 -0.53 3.84 -6.22
C ILE A 76 0.09 2.45 -6.41
N GLN A 77 0.31 2.06 -7.65
CA GLN A 77 1.08 0.89 -8.02
C GLN A 77 2.20 1.33 -8.95
N ILE A 78 3.42 0.93 -8.65
CA ILE A 78 4.64 1.21 -9.42
C ILE A 78 5.12 -0.10 -10.04
N VAL A 79 5.21 -0.09 -11.36
CA VAL A 79 5.64 -1.23 -12.18
C VAL A 79 6.95 -0.84 -12.88
N PRO A 80 8.13 -1.06 -12.26
CA PRO A 80 9.43 -0.70 -12.81
C PRO A 80 9.71 -1.24 -14.21
N SER A 81 9.23 -2.44 -14.53
CA SER A 81 9.43 -3.07 -15.85
C SER A 81 8.87 -2.25 -17.02
N LYS A 82 7.97 -1.29 -16.76
CA LYS A 82 7.44 -0.38 -17.79
C LYS A 82 8.40 0.73 -18.22
N TYR A 83 9.42 1.04 -17.42
CA TYR A 83 10.31 2.19 -17.68
C TYR A 83 11.79 1.92 -17.39
N ILE A 84 12.13 0.81 -16.74
CA ILE A 84 13.49 0.35 -16.51
C ILE A 84 13.68 -0.95 -17.28
N LYS A 85 14.73 -1.04 -18.10
CA LYS A 85 15.10 -2.28 -18.80
C LYS A 85 15.84 -3.22 -17.85
N LYS A 86 15.75 -4.53 -18.09
CA LYS A 86 16.45 -5.58 -17.32
C LYS A 86 16.07 -5.64 -15.84
N ILE A 87 14.79 -5.41 -15.55
CA ILE A 87 14.18 -5.67 -14.24
C ILE A 87 13.05 -6.66 -14.44
N SER A 88 12.90 -7.60 -13.51
CA SER A 88 11.87 -8.64 -13.62
C SER A 88 10.47 -8.01 -13.62
N LYS A 89 9.55 -8.64 -14.36
CA LYS A 89 8.14 -8.20 -14.39
C LYS A 89 7.43 -8.45 -13.06
N THR A 90 7.98 -9.34 -12.23
CA THR A 90 7.44 -9.66 -10.90
C THR A 90 7.62 -8.53 -9.89
N TYR A 91 8.54 -7.60 -10.15
CA TYR A 91 8.70 -6.40 -9.33
C TYR A 91 7.53 -5.46 -9.54
N GLU A 92 6.54 -5.56 -8.66
CA GLU A 92 5.41 -4.64 -8.57
C GLU A 92 5.26 -4.15 -7.14
N PHE A 93 5.11 -2.83 -6.97
CA PHE A 93 5.01 -2.22 -5.65
C PHE A 93 3.73 -1.44 -5.52
N SER A 94 2.97 -1.71 -4.47
CA SER A 94 1.78 -0.94 -4.13
C SER A 94 2.05 -0.09 -2.89
N CYS A 95 1.64 1.17 -2.95
CA CYS A 95 1.64 2.09 -1.81
C CYS A 95 0.22 2.66 -1.63
N THR A 96 -0.29 2.66 -0.40
CA THR A 96 -1.60 3.19 -0.05
C THR A 96 -1.46 4.32 0.96
N LEU A 97 -1.96 5.49 0.60
CA LEU A 97 -2.16 6.62 1.49
C LEU A 97 -3.62 6.64 1.92
N ARG A 98 -3.87 6.66 3.22
CA ARG A 98 -5.22 6.73 3.79
C ARG A 98 -5.36 8.02 4.59
N TYR A 99 -6.49 8.69 4.41
CA TYR A 99 -6.80 9.89 5.17
C TYR A 99 -7.26 9.51 6.58
N MET A 100 -6.59 10.07 7.59
CA MET A 100 -6.98 9.95 8.99
C MET A 100 -7.87 11.14 9.36
N ARG A 101 -9.18 10.92 9.31
CA ARG A 101 -10.18 11.94 9.64
C ARG A 101 -9.96 12.59 11.01
N LYS A 102 -9.61 11.80 12.03
CA LYS A 102 -9.34 12.30 13.41
C LYS A 102 -8.22 13.36 13.47
N TYR A 103 -7.25 13.28 12.56
CA TYR A 103 -6.07 14.15 12.56
C TYR A 103 -6.06 15.17 11.42
N GLY A 104 -7.03 15.10 10.51
CA GLY A 104 -7.03 15.90 9.29
C GLY A 104 -5.78 15.69 8.42
N LYS A 105 -5.18 14.49 8.45
CA LYS A 105 -3.88 14.20 7.85
C LYS A 105 -3.86 12.87 7.12
N TRP A 106 -2.95 12.73 6.17
CA TRP A 106 -2.74 11.47 5.45
C TRP A 106 -1.69 10.60 6.16
N HIS A 107 -1.82 9.29 6.06
CA HIS A 107 -0.80 8.35 6.48
C HIS A 107 -0.53 7.35 5.37
N ILE A 108 0.72 6.91 5.27
CA ILE A 108 1.11 5.79 4.42
C ILE A 108 0.87 4.52 5.23
N THR A 109 0.04 3.61 4.71
CA THR A 109 -0.15 2.31 5.33
C THR A 109 1.10 1.45 5.14
N ARG A 110 1.37 0.55 6.08
CA ARG A 110 2.48 -0.40 5.96
C ARG A 110 2.18 -1.37 4.82
N GLU A 111 2.95 -1.28 3.73
CA GLU A 111 3.01 -2.28 2.67
C GLU A 111 4.41 -2.90 2.63
N PRO A 112 4.53 -4.15 2.14
CA PRO A 112 5.84 -4.77 1.94
C PRO A 112 6.62 -3.94 0.92
N MET A 113 7.56 -3.14 1.42
CA MET A 113 8.44 -2.31 0.61
C MET A 113 9.84 -2.92 0.64
N PRO A 114 10.57 -2.89 -0.48
CA PRO A 114 11.87 -3.54 -0.59
C PRO A 114 12.96 -2.76 0.17
N VAL A 115 12.68 -1.51 0.55
CA VAL A 115 13.59 -0.62 1.30
C VAL A 115 13.01 -0.29 2.68
N LYS A 116 13.81 -0.43 3.73
CA LYS A 116 13.47 -0.01 5.10
C LYS A 116 13.28 1.51 5.20
N PRO A 117 12.34 1.94 6.06
CA PRO A 117 10.96 2.20 5.66
C PRO A 117 10.86 3.34 4.63
N VAL A 118 10.46 3.02 3.39
CA VAL A 118 10.15 4.01 2.32
C VAL A 118 9.22 5.11 2.83
N ALA A 119 8.23 4.76 3.65
CA ALA A 119 7.31 5.71 4.26
C ALA A 119 8.03 6.78 5.07
N PHE A 120 8.94 6.38 5.98
CA PHE A 120 9.70 7.29 6.84
C PHE A 120 10.59 8.23 6.02
N ASN A 121 11.27 7.70 5.00
CA ASN A 121 12.13 8.49 4.13
C ASN A 121 11.32 9.47 3.24
N ALA A 122 10.16 9.04 2.74
CA ALA A 122 9.30 9.86 1.91
C ALA A 122 8.66 11.02 2.68
N THR A 123 8.32 10.80 3.95
CA THR A 123 7.71 11.81 4.83
C THR A 123 8.72 12.64 5.61
N LYS A 124 10.03 12.49 5.34
CA LYS A 124 11.12 13.16 6.08
C LYS A 124 11.05 12.90 7.59
N GLY A 125 10.71 11.67 7.97
CA GLY A 125 10.60 11.23 9.36
C GLY A 125 9.25 11.51 10.03
N LYS A 126 8.30 12.17 9.35
CA LYS A 126 6.95 12.40 9.89
C LYS A 126 6.07 11.16 9.72
N LEU A 127 5.28 10.79 10.74
CA LEU A 127 4.31 9.70 10.61
C LEU A 127 3.07 10.10 9.79
N LEU A 128 2.73 11.39 9.81
CA LEU A 128 1.54 11.96 9.17
C LEU A 128 1.95 13.03 8.16
N ILE A 129 1.23 13.06 7.05
CA ILE A 129 1.39 13.98 5.93
C ILE A 129 0.27 15.03 6.03
N GLU A 130 0.62 16.29 5.85
CA GLU A 130 -0.33 17.39 5.85
C GLU A 130 -1.31 17.27 4.68
N ASP A 131 -2.54 17.73 4.88
CA ASP A 131 -3.61 17.71 3.88
C ASP A 131 -3.46 18.84 2.85
N SER A 132 -2.24 18.98 2.34
CA SER A 132 -1.87 19.90 1.28
C SER A 132 -1.53 19.10 0.03
N ILE A 133 -2.06 19.54 -1.10
CA ILE A 133 -1.82 18.89 -2.40
C ILE A 133 -0.35 18.91 -2.76
N SER A 134 0.33 20.02 -2.45
CA SER A 134 1.77 20.15 -2.67
C SER A 134 2.52 19.06 -1.90
N GLU A 135 2.15 18.83 -0.65
CA GLU A 135 2.82 17.82 0.17
C GLU A 135 2.46 16.38 -0.25
N LEU A 136 1.22 16.13 -0.68
CA LEU A 136 0.83 14.84 -1.28
C LEU A 136 1.61 14.55 -2.55
N ASN A 137 1.67 15.51 -3.48
CA ASN A 137 2.42 15.40 -4.73
C ASN A 137 3.92 15.19 -4.45
N ASN A 138 4.50 15.98 -3.53
CA ASN A 138 5.90 15.83 -3.14
C ASN A 138 6.16 14.46 -2.50
N THR A 139 5.25 13.96 -1.67
CA THR A 139 5.40 12.66 -1.01
C THR A 139 5.37 11.53 -2.03
N ILE A 140 4.41 11.53 -2.96
CA ILE A 140 4.33 10.52 -4.02
C ILE A 140 5.59 10.55 -4.90
N ILE A 141 6.08 11.75 -5.26
CA ILE A 141 7.33 11.90 -6.03
C ILE A 141 8.53 11.37 -5.24
N ARG A 142 8.61 11.60 -3.93
CA ARG A 142 9.70 11.08 -3.09
C ARG A 142 9.66 9.56 -3.01
N ILE A 143 8.48 8.96 -2.80
CA ILE A 143 8.28 7.50 -2.83
C ILE A 143 8.80 6.94 -4.16
N TYR A 144 8.36 7.54 -5.27
CA TYR A 144 8.77 7.14 -6.60
C TYR A 144 10.30 7.23 -6.79
N LYS A 145 10.94 8.32 -6.36
CA LYS A 145 12.39 8.50 -6.45
C LYS A 145 13.18 7.48 -5.63
N ILE A 146 12.74 7.18 -4.41
CA ILE A 146 13.37 6.20 -3.52
C ILE A 146 13.32 4.82 -4.18
N LEU A 147 12.15 4.42 -4.66
CA LEU A 147 11.96 3.13 -5.32
C LEU A 147 12.74 3.08 -6.65
N HIS A 148 12.73 4.15 -7.43
CA HIS A 148 13.52 4.22 -8.67
C HIS A 148 15.01 4.02 -8.43
N LYS A 149 15.58 4.68 -7.41
CA LYS A 149 16.99 4.48 -7.02
C LYS A 149 17.26 3.03 -6.64
N HIS A 150 16.36 2.42 -5.89
CA HIS A 150 16.46 1.01 -5.51
C HIS A 150 16.43 0.08 -6.71
N PHE A 151 15.55 0.31 -7.69
CA PHE A 151 15.49 -0.50 -8.91
C PHE A 151 16.74 -0.36 -9.78
N LEU A 152 17.33 0.82 -9.87
CA LEU A 152 18.60 1.00 -10.57
C LEU A 152 19.73 0.22 -9.89
N PHE A 153 19.75 0.22 -8.55
CA PHE A 153 20.69 -0.59 -7.77
C PHE A 153 20.46 -2.09 -8.02
N GLU A 154 19.20 -2.54 -8.01
CA GLU A 154 18.85 -3.94 -8.26
C GLU A 154 19.31 -4.38 -9.66
N VAL A 155 19.09 -3.56 -10.70
CA VAL A 155 19.56 -3.86 -12.06
C VAL A 155 21.07 -4.01 -12.11
N ALA A 156 21.80 -3.12 -11.44
CA ALA A 156 23.27 -3.19 -11.37
C ALA A 156 23.73 -4.46 -10.64
N PHE A 157 23.12 -4.77 -9.49
CA PHE A 157 23.40 -5.96 -8.69
C PHE A 157 23.14 -7.25 -9.47
N ARG A 158 22.00 -7.36 -10.16
CA ARG A 158 21.64 -8.52 -10.98
C ARG A 158 22.59 -8.70 -12.15
N LYS A 159 23.01 -7.60 -12.78
CA LYS A 159 23.99 -7.63 -13.87
C LYS A 159 25.35 -8.14 -13.36
N GLU A 160 25.80 -7.64 -12.22
CA GLU A 160 27.07 -8.06 -11.60
C GLU A 160 27.04 -9.55 -11.25
N ARG A 161 25.95 -10.03 -10.64
CA ARG A 161 25.75 -11.46 -10.34
C ARG A 161 25.83 -12.34 -11.58
N PHE A 162 25.20 -11.92 -12.67
CA PHE A 162 25.27 -12.65 -13.94
C PHE A 162 26.70 -12.67 -14.52
N GLU A 163 27.45 -11.57 -14.41
CA GLU A 163 28.86 -11.54 -14.80
C GLU A 163 29.74 -12.44 -13.92
N MET A 164 29.45 -12.55 -12.61
CA MET A 164 30.13 -13.48 -11.72
C MET A 164 29.85 -14.95 -12.10
N TYR A 165 28.60 -15.26 -12.44
CA TYR A 165 28.23 -16.57 -12.96
C TYR A 165 29.00 -16.93 -14.24
N LYS A 166 29.06 -16.01 -15.21
CA LYS A 166 29.86 -16.22 -16.45
C LYS A 166 31.35 -16.44 -16.19
N LYS A 167 31.88 -15.86 -15.12
CA LYS A 167 33.29 -16.03 -14.70
C LYS A 167 33.51 -17.28 -13.84
N ASN A 168 32.52 -18.17 -13.73
CA ASN A 168 32.52 -19.36 -12.86
C ASN A 168 32.77 -19.05 -11.38
N LYS A 169 32.47 -17.82 -10.94
CA LYS A 169 32.58 -17.42 -9.52
C LYS A 169 31.31 -17.71 -8.72
N LEU A 170 30.18 -17.92 -9.41
CA LEU A 170 28.87 -18.20 -8.82
C LEU A 170 28.35 -19.54 -9.37
N SER A 171 27.78 -20.37 -8.51
CA SER A 171 27.18 -21.64 -8.91
C SER A 171 25.74 -21.46 -9.41
N PHE A 172 25.23 -22.40 -10.21
CA PHE A 172 23.83 -22.40 -10.66
C PHE A 172 22.82 -22.55 -9.52
N LEU A 173 23.25 -23.09 -8.37
CA LEU A 173 22.44 -23.21 -7.16
C LEU A 173 22.21 -21.86 -6.48
N GLU A 174 23.11 -20.90 -6.69
CA GLU A 174 23.06 -19.58 -6.07
C GLU A 174 22.28 -18.57 -6.92
N LEU A 175 21.89 -18.94 -8.15
CA LEU A 175 21.05 -18.13 -9.02
C LEU A 175 19.58 -18.20 -8.58
N ASP A 176 18.95 -17.04 -8.44
CA ASP A 176 17.52 -16.98 -8.12
C ASP A 176 16.67 -17.07 -9.40
N SER A 177 15.37 -17.33 -9.23
CA SER A 177 14.40 -17.30 -10.33
C SER A 177 14.37 -15.96 -11.09
N ILE A 178 14.70 -14.86 -10.42
CA ILE A 178 14.79 -13.52 -11.04
C ILE A 178 16.02 -13.42 -11.95
N ASP A 179 17.15 -14.00 -11.54
CA ASP A 179 18.36 -14.03 -12.36
C ASP A 179 18.11 -14.86 -13.63
N GLU A 180 17.43 -15.99 -13.46
CA GLU A 180 16.97 -16.89 -14.51
C GLU A 180 16.03 -16.21 -15.52
N GLU A 181 15.00 -15.49 -15.05
CA GLU A 181 14.06 -14.75 -15.90
C GLU A 181 14.77 -13.69 -16.77
N LEU A 182 15.77 -13.01 -16.20
CA LEU A 182 16.39 -11.86 -16.84
C LEU A 182 17.45 -12.21 -17.88
N TYR A 183 18.20 -13.29 -17.67
CA TYR A 183 19.42 -13.55 -18.43
C TYR A 183 19.44 -14.89 -19.16
N PHE A 184 18.50 -15.80 -18.88
CA PHE A 184 18.53 -17.15 -19.41
C PHE A 184 17.32 -17.46 -20.29
N SER A 185 17.57 -18.26 -21.32
CA SER A 185 16.55 -18.78 -22.23
C SER A 185 15.61 -19.77 -21.50
N ASP A 186 14.42 -20.03 -22.06
CA ASP A 186 13.48 -20.98 -21.48
C ASP A 186 14.07 -22.40 -21.40
N THR A 187 14.90 -22.80 -22.37
CA THR A 187 15.59 -24.09 -22.38
C THR A 187 16.61 -24.20 -21.24
N GLU A 188 17.45 -23.19 -21.06
CA GLU A 188 18.41 -23.16 -19.94
C GLU A 188 17.69 -23.20 -18.58
N ARG A 189 16.60 -22.44 -18.43
CA ARG A 189 15.76 -22.46 -17.23
C ARG A 189 15.20 -23.85 -16.93
N GLN A 190 14.71 -24.57 -17.95
CA GLN A 190 14.26 -25.95 -17.79
C GLN A 190 15.40 -26.87 -17.33
N THR A 191 16.60 -26.74 -17.90
CA THR A 191 17.75 -27.57 -17.47
C THR A 191 18.14 -27.30 -16.01
N PHE A 192 18.09 -26.05 -15.54
CA PHE A 192 18.34 -25.73 -14.14
C PHE A 192 17.26 -26.31 -13.23
N PHE A 193 16.00 -26.21 -13.63
CA PHE A 193 14.89 -26.79 -12.90
C PHE A 193 15.04 -28.31 -12.75
N GLU A 194 15.38 -29.02 -13.82
CA GLU A 194 15.64 -30.47 -13.80
C GLU A 194 16.82 -30.84 -12.89
N LYS A 195 17.92 -30.08 -12.96
CA LYS A 195 19.08 -30.27 -12.08
C LYS A 195 18.71 -30.09 -10.61
N ARG A 196 17.91 -29.08 -10.28
CA ARG A 196 17.41 -28.83 -8.91
C ARG A 196 16.48 -29.96 -8.46
N GLN A 197 15.56 -30.40 -9.32
CA GLN A 197 14.70 -31.54 -9.01
C GLN A 197 15.48 -32.82 -8.76
N ALA A 198 16.52 -33.11 -9.56
CA ALA A 198 17.36 -34.28 -9.37
C ALA A 198 18.07 -34.26 -8.01
N ILE A 199 18.54 -33.10 -7.58
CA ILE A 199 19.14 -32.91 -6.25
C ILE A 199 18.08 -33.12 -5.15
N LEU A 200 16.91 -32.49 -5.27
CA LEU A 200 15.82 -32.63 -4.29
C LEU A 200 15.37 -34.09 -4.15
N ARG A 201 15.28 -34.83 -5.25
CA ARG A 201 14.94 -36.27 -5.21
C ARG A 201 15.96 -37.10 -4.45
N ARG A 202 17.24 -36.72 -4.47
CA ARG A 202 18.30 -37.38 -3.68
C ARG A 202 18.28 -37.00 -2.19
N MET A 203 17.65 -35.87 -1.85
CA MET A 203 17.50 -35.43 -0.45
C MET A 203 16.28 -36.06 0.23
N LEU A 204 15.35 -36.64 -0.53
CA LEU A 204 14.23 -37.37 0.05
C LEU A 204 14.76 -38.69 0.66
N PRO A 205 14.40 -39.00 1.92
CA PRO A 205 14.75 -40.29 2.50
C PRO A 205 14.14 -41.41 1.64
N PRO A 206 14.82 -42.56 1.53
CA PRO A 206 14.28 -43.69 0.79
C PRO A 206 12.90 -44.05 1.35
N ARG A 207 11.90 -44.12 0.46
CA ARG A 207 10.56 -44.58 0.86
C ARG A 207 10.74 -45.99 1.40
N ARG A 208 10.29 -46.22 2.65
CA ARG A 208 10.21 -47.58 3.20
C ARG A 208 9.34 -48.38 2.25
N THR A 209 9.96 -49.22 1.42
CA THR A 209 9.26 -50.29 0.72
C THR A 209 8.66 -51.16 1.81
N ALA A 210 7.34 -51.11 1.95
CA ALA A 210 6.62 -52.04 2.80
C ALA A 210 6.94 -53.44 2.26
N LEU A 211 7.78 -54.16 3.00
CA LEU A 211 7.97 -55.59 2.82
C LEU A 211 6.62 -56.22 3.21
N TYR A 212 5.86 -56.62 2.19
CA TYR A 212 4.78 -57.60 2.34
C TYR A 212 5.39 -58.99 2.24
#